data_AF-A0A812WUD3-F1
#
_entry.id   AF-A0A812WUD3-F1
#
_cell.length_a   1.000
_cell.length_b   1.000
_cell.length_c   1.000
_cell.angle_alpha   90.00
_cell.angle_beta   90.00
_cell.angle_gamma   90.00
#
_symmetry.space_group_name_H-M   'P 1'
#
loop_
_entity.id
_entity.type
_entity.pdbx_description
1 polymer ?
#
loop_
_entity_poly.entity_id
_entity_poly.type
_entity_poly.pdbx_seq_one_letter_code
_entity_poly.pdbx_strand_id
1 'polypeptide(L)' 'MRFDKKNTGSLVSYLKRLSFQCIVISLKDTFFSHSDSIVGVYKDKAKQTSGILSLSLARLGKLAEGPGAQAPLTDSFAER' A
#
# COMPACT_ATOMS: atom_id res chain seq x y z
N MET A 1 12.73 -14.40 14.01
CA MET A 1 11.54 -13.95 14.77
C MET A 1 10.38 -13.75 13.81
N ARG A 2 9.27 -14.47 13.95
CA ARG A 2 8.04 -14.24 13.15
C ARG A 2 7.04 -13.47 14.02
N PHE A 3 6.57 -12.34 13.54
CA PHE A 3 5.62 -11.49 14.27
C PHE A 3 4.21 -12.11 14.22
N ASP A 4 3.68 -12.46 15.40
CA ASP A 4 2.35 -13.03 15.56
C ASP A 4 1.23 -12.01 15.22
N LYS A 5 0.09 -12.48 14.73
CA LYS A 5 -1.05 -11.63 14.33
C LYS A 5 -1.55 -10.77 15.50
N LYS A 6 -1.54 -11.30 16.73
CA LYS A 6 -1.97 -10.57 17.94
C LYS A 6 -1.06 -9.39 18.29
N ASN A 7 0.26 -9.53 18.12
CA ASN A 7 1.22 -8.46 18.42
C ASN A 7 1.23 -7.38 17.32
N THR A 8 0.85 -7.76 16.09
CA THR A 8 0.83 -6.85 14.94
C THR A 8 -0.14 -5.68 15.14
N GLY A 9 -1.32 -5.90 15.71
CA GLY A 9 -2.34 -4.85 15.91
C GLY A 9 -1.93 -3.77 16.93
N SER A 10 -1.35 -4.18 18.05
CA SER A 10 -0.83 -3.26 19.07
C SER A 10 0.30 -2.40 18.52
N LEU A 11 1.17 -2.99 17.69
CA LEU A 11 2.29 -2.29 17.08
C LEU A 11 1.83 -1.29 16.02
N VAL A 12 0.88 -1.66 15.16
CA VAL A 12 0.26 -0.71 14.21
C VAL A 12 -0.37 0.47 14.94
N SER A 13 -1.11 0.21 16.03
CA SER A 13 -1.71 1.27 16.84
C SER A 13 -0.67 2.17 17.50
N TYR A 14 0.48 1.61 17.90
CA TYR A 14 1.60 2.39 18.41
C TYR A 14 2.23 3.26 17.31
N LEU A 15 2.51 2.68 16.14
CA LEU A 15 3.10 3.40 15.01
C LEU A 15 2.25 4.58 14.54
N LYS A 16 0.92 4.46 14.54
CA LYS A 16 0.00 5.56 14.19
C LYS A 16 0.06 6.75 15.16
N ARG A 17 0.47 6.55 16.41
CA ARG A 17 0.53 7.63 17.41
C ARG A 17 1.85 8.39 17.39
N LEU A 18 2.82 7.95 16.59
CA LEU A 18 4.14 8.57 16.50
C LEU A 18 4.05 9.83 15.64
N SER A 19 4.70 10.90 16.10
CA SER A 19 4.74 12.20 15.42
C SER A 19 5.94 12.37 14.48
N PHE A 20 6.59 11.26 14.10
CA PHE A 20 7.77 11.26 13.22
C PHE A 20 7.52 10.41 11.97
N GLN A 21 8.32 10.61 10.92
CA GLN A 21 8.23 9.82 9.69
C GLN A 21 8.71 8.39 9.94
N CYS A 22 7.79 7.42 9.91
CA CYS A 22 8.11 6.00 10.03
C CYS A 22 8.00 5.31 8.66
N ILE A 23 9.08 4.66 8.23
CA ILE A 23 9.12 3.85 7.01
C ILE A 23 9.12 2.38 7.42
N VAL A 24 8.06 1.66 7.06
CA VAL A 24 7.90 0.22 7.38
C VAL A 24 8.06 -0.61 6.10
N ILE A 25 9.07 -1.48 6.08
CA ILE A 25 9.22 -2.50 5.03
C ILE A 25 8.63 -3.80 5.57
N SER A 26 7.53 -4.23 4.95
CA SER A 26 6.81 -5.43 5.34
C SER A 26 6.38 -6.20 4.09
N LEU A 27 5.97 -7.45 4.26
CA LEU A 27 5.23 -8.21 3.24
C LEU A 27 3.82 -8.54 3.72
N LYS A 28 3.44 -8.04 4.90
CA LYS A 28 2.20 -8.41 5.59
C LYS A 28 1.17 -7.30 5.42
N ASP A 29 0.02 -7.66 4.85
CA ASP A 29 -1.08 -6.74 4.52
C ASP A 29 -1.54 -5.87 5.68
N THR A 30 -1.50 -6.40 6.91
CA THR A 30 -1.93 -5.70 8.12
C THR A 30 -1.25 -4.35 8.31
N PHE A 31 0.02 -4.21 7.91
CA PHE A 31 0.74 -2.94 8.02
C PHE A 31 0.37 -1.96 6.91
N PHE A 32 0.15 -2.47 5.71
CA PHE A 32 -0.18 -1.66 4.53
C PHE A 32 -1.59 -1.07 4.61
N SER A 33 -2.56 -1.80 5.15
CA SER A 33 -3.94 -1.29 5.30
C SER A 33 -4.05 -0.10 6.26
N HIS A 34 -3.05 0.12 7.11
CA HIS A 34 -3.06 1.13 8.14
C HIS A 34 -2.08 2.29 7.86
N SER A 35 -1.34 2.27 6.75
CA SER A 35 -0.39 3.33 6.41
C SER A 35 -1.09 4.51 5.71
N ASP A 36 -0.44 5.67 5.70
CA ASP A 36 -0.95 6.85 4.98
C ASP A 36 -0.73 6.74 3.46
N SER A 37 0.36 6.07 3.08
CA SER A 37 0.77 5.83 1.70
C SER A 37 1.46 4.47 1.60
N ILE A 38 1.43 3.88 0.41
CA ILE A 38 2.14 2.64 0.06
C ILE A 38 3.12 2.95 -1.06
N VAL A 39 4.37 2.50 -0.89
CA VAL A 39 5.38 2.52 -1.94
C VAL A 39 5.62 1.08 -2.39
N GLY A 40 5.11 0.74 -3.57
CA GLY A 40 5.33 -0.55 -4.21
C GLY A 40 6.63 -0.54 -5.01
N VAL A 41 7.51 -1.48 -4.73
CA VAL A 41 8.73 -1.71 -5.52
C VAL A 41 8.55 -3.00 -6.31
N TYR A 42 8.71 -2.93 -7.62
CA TYR A 42 8.57 -4.08 -8.51
C TYR A 42 9.82 -4.24 -9.40
N LYS A 43 10.06 -5.46 -9.89
CA LYS A 43 11.14 -5.71 -10.85
C LYS A 43 10.63 -5.43 -12.26
N ASP A 44 11.23 -4.46 -12.94
CA ASP A 44 11.10 -4.30 -14.38
C ASP A 44 12.01 -5.34 -15.06
N LYS A 45 11.38 -6.37 -15.64
CA LYS A 45 12.09 -7.46 -16.31
C LYS A 45 12.69 -7.03 -17.66
N ALA A 46 12.12 -6.02 -18.31
CA ALA A 46 12.60 -5.55 -19.61
C ALA A 46 13.88 -4.73 -19.44
N LYS A 47 13.89 -3.80 -18.47
CA LYS A 47 15.06 -2.93 -18.22
C LYS A 47 16.06 -3.52 -17.22
N GLN A 48 15.73 -4.66 -16.61
CA GLN A 48 16.50 -5.28 -15.53
C GLN A 48 16.70 -4.35 -14.31
N THR A 49 15.80 -3.40 -14.10
CA THR A 49 15.84 -2.45 -12.98
C THR A 49 14.66 -2.64 -12.03
N SER A 50 14.68 -1.95 -10.89
CA SER A 50 13.51 -1.85 -10.01
C SER A 50 12.70 -0.61 -10.39
N GLY A 51 11.38 -0.77 -10.53
CA GLY A 51 10.42 0.32 -10.67
C GLY A 51 9.75 0.64 -9.34
N ILE A 52 9.20 1.86 -9.23
CA ILE A 52 8.56 2.37 -8.02
C ILE A 52 7.16 2.87 -8.37
N LEU A 53 6.17 2.49 -7.56
CA LEU A 53 4.80 2.99 -7.61
C LEU A 53 4.44 3.56 -6.24
N SER A 54 3.80 4.72 -6.20
CA SER A 54 3.38 5.37 -4.94
C SER A 54 1.86 5.55 -4.93
N LEU A 55 1.20 5.05 -3.89
CA LEU A 55 -0.25 5.11 -3.72
C LEU A 55 -0.60 5.76 -2.38
N SER A 56 -1.21 6.94 -2.41
CA SER A 56 -1.76 7.57 -1.20
C SER A 56 -3.13 6.99 -0.85
N LEU A 57 -3.23 6.31 0.29
CA LEU A 57 -4.47 5.68 0.74
C LEU A 57 -5.51 6.70 1.23
N ALA A 58 -5.05 7.83 1.78
CA ALA A 58 -5.94 8.95 2.15
C ALA A 58 -6.71 9.51 0.96
N ARG A 59 -6.13 9.45 -0.26
CA ARG A 59 -6.80 9.90 -1.49
C ARG A 59 -7.77 8.85 -2.02
N LEU A 60 -7.43 7.57 -1.88
CA LEU A 60 -8.26 6.45 -2.33
C LEU A 60 -9.60 6.40 -1.58
N GLY A 61 -9.58 6.59 -0.24
CA GLY A 61 -10.80 6.63 0.56
C GLY A 61 -11.75 7.77 0.15
N LYS A 62 -11.20 8.92 -0.28
CA LYS A 62 -12.00 10.07 -0.75
C LYS A 62 -12.61 9.86 -2.13
N LEU A 63 -12.00 9.04 -3.00
CA LEU A 63 -12.56 8.72 -4.31
C LEU A 63 -13.71 7.69 -4.23
N ALA A 64 -13.68 6.81 -3.22
CA ALA A 64 -14.69 5.78 -3.02
C ALA A 64 -16.05 6.33 -2.52
N GLU A 65 -16.07 7.52 -1.92
CA GLU A 65 -17.26 8.17 -1.36
C GLU A 65 -17.98 9.12 -2.35
N GLY A 66 -17.67 9.04 -3.65
CA GLY A 66 -18.39 9.79 -4.69
C GLY A 66 -19.62 9.03 -5.20
N PRO A 67 -20.77 9.69 -5.49
CA PRO A 67 -22.01 9.04 -5.93
C PRO A 67 -21.97 8.52 -7.39
N GLY A 68 -20.91 7.80 -7.78
CA GLY A 68 -20.73 7.31 -9.15
C GLY A 68 -19.52 6.39 -9.39
N ALA A 69 -19.02 5.68 -8.38
CA ALA A 69 -17.86 4.80 -8.54
C ALA A 69 -18.20 3.46 -9.24
N GLN A 70 -18.57 3.51 -10.52
CA GLN A 70 -18.20 2.46 -11.47
C GLN A 70 -16.93 2.92 -12.19
N ALA A 71 -15.76 2.50 -11.70
CA ALA A 71 -14.57 2.51 -12.52
C ALA A 71 -14.45 1.11 -13.15
N PRO A 72 -14.55 0.99 -14.48
CA PRO A 72 -14.29 -0.28 -15.15
C PRO A 72 -12.84 -0.67 -14.89
N LEU A 73 -12.64 -1.85 -14.31
CA LEU A 73 -11.36 -2.55 -14.37
C LEU A 73 -11.19 -3.02 -15.83
N THR A 74 -10.80 -2.13 -16.74
CA THR A 74 -10.34 -2.58 -18.06
C THR A 74 -8.91 -3.08 -17.90
N ASP A 75 -8.77 -4.40 -17.89
CA ASP A 75 -7.52 -5.08 -18.18
C ASP A 75 -6.96 -4.58 -19.52
N SER A 76 -6.03 -3.62 -19.48
CA SER A 76 -5.20 -3.27 -20.62
C SER A 76 -3.79 -3.78 -20.39
N PHE A 77 -3.67 -5.11 -20.32
CA PHE A 77 -2.44 -5.83 -20.62
C PHE A 77 -2.72 -6.85 -21.72
N ALA A 78 -3.07 -6.34 -22.90
CA ALA A 78 -3.01 -7.09 -24.14
C ALA A 78 -2.02 -6.35 -25.06
N GLU A 79 -0.90 -7.03 -25.32
CA GLU A 79 0.02 -6.88 -26.46
C GLU A 79 0.37 -5.47 -26.95
N ARG A 80 1.63 -5.08 -26.73
CA ARG A 80 2.60 -4.80 -27.80
C ARG A 80 4.01 -4.64 -27.25
#